data_AF-A0A1I6VAR9-F1
#
_entry.id   AF-A0A1I6VAR9-F1
#
_cell.length_a   1.000
_cell.length_b   1.000
_cell.length_c   1.000
_cell.angle_alpha   90.00
_cell.angle_beta   90.00
_cell.angle_gamma   90.00
#
_symmetry.space_group_name_H-M   'P 1'
#
loop_
_entity.id
_entity.type
_entity.pdbx_description
1 polymer ?
#
loop_
_entity_poly.entity_id
_entity_poly.type
_entity_poly.pdbx_seq_one_letter_code
_entity_poly.pdbx_strand_id
1 'polypeptide(L)'
;MKIKKCIALLGEEYMSFNFTIYFYETREKLQRERDNKPNLKREHYEQILNGEIETAGLTICEEGKIKIFLFLFQDLKRNPTEVINLIGNLYHEIRHAWQFENNLFQDEKMKKHSEEILRIFGFQLKIDYRLADEISNIIYS
;
A
#
# COMPACT_ATOMS: atom_id res chain seq x y z
N MET A 1 -11.54 8.40 6.46
CA MET A 1 -11.01 7.50 5.40
C MET A 1 -11.12 6.06 5.91
N LYS A 2 -11.76 5.14 5.18
CA LYS A 2 -12.10 3.77 5.64
C LYS A 2 -10.92 2.78 5.63
N ILE A 3 -9.67 3.25 5.60
CA ILE A 3 -8.46 2.42 5.43
C ILE A 3 -8.35 1.32 6.50
N LYS A 4 -8.69 1.61 7.76
CA LYS A 4 -8.74 0.58 8.83
C LYS A 4 -9.70 -0.57 8.50
N LYS A 5 -10.82 -0.30 7.82
CA LYS A 5 -11.74 -1.34 7.37
C LYS A 5 -11.16 -2.14 6.20
N CYS A 6 -10.42 -1.50 5.30
CA CYS A 6 -9.73 -2.19 4.21
C CYS A 6 -8.65 -3.14 4.75
N ILE A 7 -7.83 -2.69 5.71
CA ILE A 7 -6.83 -3.55 6.37
C ILE A 7 -7.54 -4.74 7.04
N ALA A 8 -8.72 -4.54 7.63
CA ALA A 8 -9.46 -5.61 8.32
C ALA A 8 -9.92 -6.74 7.37
N LEU A 9 -10.00 -6.48 6.07
CA LEU A 9 -10.34 -7.48 5.07
C LEU A 9 -9.19 -8.45 4.76
N LEU A 10 -7.96 -8.15 5.19
CA LEU A 10 -6.83 -9.06 5.00
C LEU A 10 -6.86 -10.30 5.89
N GLY A 11 -7.66 -10.26 6.97
CA GLY A 11 -7.63 -11.28 8.01
C GLY A 11 -6.83 -10.84 9.23
N GLU A 12 -7.11 -11.48 10.36
CA GLU A 12 -6.56 -11.10 11.68
C GLU A 12 -5.03 -11.24 11.75
N GLU A 13 -4.44 -12.16 11.00
CA GLU A 13 -2.99 -12.39 10.95
C GLU A 13 -2.20 -11.18 10.41
N TYR A 14 -2.85 -10.34 9.60
CA TYR A 14 -2.28 -9.09 9.08
C TYR A 14 -2.65 -7.86 9.92
N MET A 15 -3.25 -8.07 11.09
CA MET A 15 -3.58 -7.03 12.07
C MET A 15 -2.79 -7.18 13.37
N SER A 16 -2.15 -8.33 13.60
CA SER A 16 -1.51 -8.70 14.85
C SER A 16 0.00 -8.46 14.90
N PHE A 17 0.60 -7.81 13.91
CA PHE A 17 2.04 -7.53 13.88
C PHE A 17 2.39 -6.16 14.48
N ASN A 18 3.59 -6.05 15.05
CA ASN A 18 4.04 -4.90 15.83
C ASN A 18 4.52 -3.72 14.96
N PHE A 19 3.76 -3.37 13.92
CA PHE A 19 4.08 -2.25 13.04
C PHE A 19 3.09 -1.09 13.20
N THR A 20 3.63 0.13 13.14
CA THR A 20 2.83 1.35 13.10
C THR A 20 2.77 1.91 11.67
N ILE A 21 1.56 2.17 11.17
CA ILE A 21 1.34 2.74 9.85
C ILE A 21 1.23 4.27 9.95
N TYR A 22 2.09 4.98 9.22
CA TYR A 22 2.14 6.44 9.12
C TYR A 22 1.67 6.91 7.76
N PHE A 23 0.65 7.76 7.74
CA PHE A 23 0.13 8.37 6.53
C PHE A 23 0.72 9.76 6.31
N TYR A 24 1.26 10.01 5.12
CA TYR A 24 1.77 11.31 4.70
C TYR A 24 0.78 11.92 3.71
N GLU A 25 -0.07 12.83 4.21
CA GLU A 25 -1.11 13.46 3.40
C GLU A 25 -0.57 14.53 2.44
N THR A 26 0.59 15.10 2.75
CA THR A 26 1.19 16.19 1.96
C THR A 26 2.70 16.01 1.80
N ARG A 27 3.27 16.54 0.71
CA ARG A 27 4.73 16.52 0.44
C ARG A 27 5.50 17.25 1.54
N GLU A 28 4.96 18.34 2.07
CA GLU A 28 5.57 19.17 3.12
C GLU A 28 5.70 18.42 4.44
N LYS A 29 4.81 17.47 4.73
CA LYS A 29 4.94 16.61 5.91
C LYS A 29 6.19 15.74 5.83
N LEU A 30 6.47 15.17 4.65
CA LEU A 30 7.68 14.36 4.43
C LEU A 30 8.94 15.22 4.41
N GLN A 31 8.89 16.39 3.79
CA GLN A 31 10.01 17.36 3.80
C GLN A 31 10.36 17.81 5.23
N ARG A 32 9.35 18.14 6.05
CA ARG A 32 9.58 18.50 7.46
C ARG A 32 10.23 17.37 8.25
N GLU A 33 9.84 16.12 8.00
CA GLU A 33 10.52 14.97 8.61
C GLU A 33 11.99 14.90 8.18
N ARG A 34 12.27 14.99 6.87
CA ARG A 34 13.64 14.99 6.34
C ARG A 34 14.51 16.06 6.99
N ASP A 35 13.98 17.28 7.14
CA ASP A 35 14.76 18.45 7.56
C ASP A 35 14.95 18.51 9.09
N ASN A 36 13.99 18.03 9.88
CA ASN A 36 14.03 18.16 11.35
C ASN A 36 14.37 16.87 12.10
N LYS A 37 13.92 15.72 11.60
CA LYS A 37 14.11 14.42 12.25
C LYS A 37 14.10 13.30 11.20
N PRO A 38 15.15 13.23 10.36
CA PRO A 38 15.19 12.26 9.28
C PRO A 38 15.12 10.84 9.84
N ASN A 39 14.24 10.05 9.23
CA ASN A 39 13.99 8.66 9.58
C ASN A 39 14.16 7.72 8.37
N LEU A 40 14.67 8.25 7.25
CA LEU A 40 15.08 7.52 6.07
C LEU A 40 16.47 8.00 5.63
N LYS A 41 17.15 7.22 4.80
CA LYS A 41 18.32 7.70 4.08
C LYS A 41 17.92 8.83 3.12
N ARG A 42 18.85 9.75 2.88
CA ARG A 42 18.62 10.91 2.00
C ARG A 42 18.16 10.49 0.60
N GLU A 43 18.76 9.45 0.04
CA GLU A 43 18.41 8.88 -1.27
C GLU A 43 16.94 8.44 -1.34
N HIS A 44 16.40 7.84 -0.27
CA HIS A 44 15.00 7.45 -0.23
C HIS A 44 14.08 8.68 -0.22
N TYR A 45 14.43 9.74 0.53
CA TYR A 45 13.67 10.99 0.49
C TYR A 45 13.70 11.62 -0.90
N GLU A 46 14.85 11.61 -1.58
CA GLU A 46 14.98 12.15 -2.93
C GLU A 46 14.16 11.33 -3.93
N GLN A 47 14.16 10.00 -3.83
CA GLN A 47 13.33 9.13 -4.68
C GLN A 47 11.83 9.34 -4.46
N ILE A 48 11.37 9.44 -3.20
CA ILE A 48 9.94 9.60 -2.89
C ILE A 48 9.45 11.00 -3.27
N LEU A 49 10.28 12.04 -3.08
CA LEU A 49 9.89 13.41 -3.34
C LEU A 49 10.07 13.82 -4.80
N ASN A 50 11.09 13.29 -5.49
CA ASN A 50 11.54 13.79 -6.80
C ASN A 50 11.96 12.68 -7.78
N GLY A 51 11.84 11.41 -7.42
CA GLY A 51 12.30 10.30 -8.27
C GLY A 51 11.40 10.04 -9.46
N GLU A 52 11.96 9.42 -10.51
CA GLU A 52 11.20 9.01 -11.71
C GLU A 52 10.20 7.88 -11.41
N ILE A 53 10.46 7.07 -10.38
CA ILE A 53 9.57 6.02 -9.88
C ILE A 53 9.23 6.37 -8.43
N GLU A 54 8.10 7.07 -8.24
CA GLU A 54 7.60 7.42 -6.92
C GLU A 54 7.12 6.16 -6.19
N THR A 55 7.71 5.85 -5.02
CA THR A 55 7.24 4.72 -4.20
C THR A 55 6.09 5.21 -3.33
N ALA A 56 4.91 4.62 -3.49
CA ALA A 56 3.70 5.03 -2.76
C ALA A 56 3.62 4.50 -1.32
N GLY A 57 4.51 3.58 -0.96
CA GLY A 57 4.69 3.03 0.37
C GLY A 57 6.16 2.71 0.65
N LEU A 58 6.49 2.53 1.93
CA LEU A 58 7.79 2.03 2.38
C LEU A 58 7.67 1.36 3.75
N THR A 59 8.12 0.12 3.84
CA THR A 59 8.25 -0.63 5.09
C THR A 59 9.68 -0.52 5.63
N ILE A 60 9.81 -0.05 6.88
CA ILE A 60 11.06 0.01 7.64
C ILE A 60 10.96 -1.06 8.72
N CYS A 61 11.40 -2.27 8.36
CA CYS A 61 11.22 -3.48 9.14
C CYS A 61 11.84 -3.37 10.54
N GLU A 62 13.08 -2.89 10.62
CA GLU A 62 13.87 -2.79 11.85
C GLU A 62 13.25 -1.81 12.87
N GLU A 63 12.44 -0.87 12.39
CA GLU A 63 11.76 0.12 13.22
C GLU A 63 10.28 -0.21 13.47
N GLY A 64 9.75 -1.29 12.88
CA GLY A 64 8.33 -1.60 12.95
C GLY A 64 7.45 -0.50 12.36
N LYS A 65 7.85 0.09 11.22
CA LYS A 65 7.10 1.20 10.60
C LYS A 65 6.70 0.89 9.17
N ILE A 66 5.49 1.28 8.81
CA ILE A 66 5.04 1.36 7.43
C ILE A 66 4.72 2.83 7.15
N LYS A 67 5.29 3.40 6.09
CA LYS A 67 5.01 4.76 5.65
C LYS A 67 4.23 4.71 4.35
N ILE A 68 3.10 5.41 4.29
CA ILE A 68 2.24 5.47 3.11
C ILE A 68 2.13 6.92 2.66
N PHE A 69 2.50 7.19 1.41
CA PHE A 69 2.61 8.54 0.86
C PHE A 69 1.35 8.91 0.07
N LEU A 70 0.31 9.33 0.80
CA LEU A 70 -1.01 9.64 0.23
C LEU A 70 -0.96 10.81 -0.76
N PHE A 71 -0.01 11.73 -0.63
CA PHE A 71 0.16 12.86 -1.54
C PHE A 71 0.55 12.47 -2.98
N LEU A 72 0.91 11.21 -3.21
CA LEU A 72 1.16 10.65 -4.54
C LEU A 72 -0.11 10.23 -5.27
N PHE A 73 -1.25 10.24 -4.56
CA PHE A 73 -2.57 9.97 -5.12
C PHE A 73 -3.32 11.29 -5.26
N GLN A 74 -3.74 11.64 -6.47
CA GLN A 74 -4.22 12.98 -6.82
C GLN A 74 -5.66 13.25 -6.35
N ASP A 75 -6.57 12.30 -6.54
CA ASP A 75 -7.98 12.39 -6.18
C ASP A 75 -8.55 11.06 -5.63
N LEU A 76 -8.15 10.72 -4.41
CA LEU A 76 -8.69 9.58 -3.66
C LEU A 76 -10.20 9.68 -3.35
N LYS A 77 -10.86 10.82 -3.59
CA LYS A 77 -12.30 10.98 -3.32
C LYS A 77 -13.15 10.60 -4.53
N ARG A 78 -12.65 10.83 -5.73
CA ARG A 78 -13.44 10.68 -6.97
C ARG A 78 -12.85 9.69 -7.96
N ASN A 79 -11.63 9.21 -7.73
CA ASN A 79 -10.97 8.25 -8.60
C ASN A 79 -10.86 6.87 -7.94
N PRO A 80 -11.75 5.92 -8.27
CA PRO A 80 -11.69 4.55 -7.76
C PRO A 80 -10.38 3.83 -8.07
N THR A 81 -9.75 4.11 -9.22
CA THR A 81 -8.46 3.52 -9.60
C THR A 81 -7.35 3.91 -8.63
N GLU A 82 -7.33 5.17 -8.18
CA GLU A 82 -6.35 5.59 -7.17
C GLU A 82 -6.62 4.98 -5.81
N VAL A 83 -7.89 4.80 -5.44
CA VAL A 83 -8.26 4.08 -4.22
C VAL A 83 -7.79 2.62 -4.28
N ILE A 84 -7.96 1.96 -5.43
CA ILE A 84 -7.46 0.60 -5.67
C ILE A 84 -5.93 0.58 -5.57
N ASN A 85 -5.23 1.52 -6.21
CA ASN A 85 -3.77 1.62 -6.15
C ASN A 85 -3.27 1.85 -4.73
N LEU A 86 -3.96 2.68 -3.94
CA LEU A 86 -3.64 2.91 -2.54
C LEU A 86 -3.80 1.63 -1.70
N ILE A 87 -4.91 0.91 -1.88
CA ILE A 87 -5.17 -0.35 -1.19
C ILE A 87 -4.10 -1.39 -1.58
N GLY A 88 -3.78 -1.50 -2.87
CA GLY A 88 -2.73 -2.39 -3.37
C GLY A 88 -1.36 -2.09 -2.75
N ASN A 89 -0.96 -0.83 -2.69
CA ASN A 89 0.29 -0.41 -2.04
C ASN A 89 0.28 -0.69 -0.53
N LEU A 90 -0.82 -0.40 0.16
CA LEU A 90 -0.95 -0.69 1.58
C LEU A 90 -0.77 -2.18 1.87
N TYR A 91 -1.37 -3.04 1.06
CA TYR A 91 -1.20 -4.50 1.17
C TYR A 91 0.22 -4.95 0.83
N HIS A 92 0.85 -4.34 -0.17
CA HIS A 92 2.25 -4.61 -0.51
C HIS A 92 3.17 -4.38 0.69
N GLU A 93 3.02 -3.24 1.38
CA GLU A 93 3.83 -2.91 2.56
C GLU A 93 3.50 -3.78 3.77
N ILE A 94 2.21 -4.01 4.06
CA ILE A 94 1.79 -4.91 5.14
C ILE A 94 2.35 -6.32 4.94
N ARG A 95 2.38 -6.81 3.70
CA ARG A 95 3.00 -8.09 3.39
C ARG A 95 4.50 -8.07 3.69
N HIS A 96 5.22 -7.00 3.38
CA HIS A 96 6.64 -6.90 3.74
C HIS A 96 6.87 -6.94 5.25
N ALA A 97 6.03 -6.24 6.02
CA ALA A 97 6.06 -6.30 7.48
C ALA A 97 5.78 -7.72 8.00
N TRP A 98 4.76 -8.38 7.48
CA TRP A 98 4.44 -9.76 7.86
C TRP A 98 5.56 -10.74 7.49
N GLN A 99 6.17 -10.59 6.30
CA GLN A 99 7.31 -11.42 5.88
C GLN A 99 8.52 -11.24 6.80
N PHE A 100 8.75 -10.02 7.29
CA PHE A 100 9.80 -9.73 8.25
C PHE A 100 9.59 -10.48 9.55
N GLU A 101 8.41 -10.33 10.17
CA GLU A 101 8.06 -10.98 11.45
C GLU A 101 8.14 -12.51 11.36
N ASN A 102 7.87 -13.07 10.18
CA ASN A 102 7.90 -14.52 9.96
C ASN A 102 9.22 -15.05 9.41
N ASN A 103 10.26 -14.21 9.28
CA ASN A 103 11.57 -14.57 8.71
C ASN A 103 11.48 -15.17 7.29
N LEU A 104 10.56 -14.68 6.46
CA LEU A 104 10.24 -15.21 5.13
C LEU A 104 10.89 -14.44 3.98
N PHE A 105 11.98 -13.70 4.22
CA PHE A 105 12.63 -12.93 3.16
C PHE A 105 13.41 -13.82 2.17
N GLN A 106 12.81 -13.90 0.96
CA GLN A 106 13.25 -14.36 -0.37
C GLN A 106 13.45 -15.87 -0.60
N ASP A 107 12.43 -16.54 -1.18
CA ASP A 107 12.44 -16.92 -2.61
C ASP A 107 11.13 -17.62 -3.07
N GLU A 108 10.80 -17.41 -4.35
CA GLU A 108 9.86 -18.16 -5.23
C GLU A 108 8.34 -18.28 -4.96
N LYS A 109 7.79 -18.06 -3.77
CA LYS A 109 6.32 -18.25 -3.56
C LYS A 109 5.39 -17.12 -4.04
N MET A 110 5.94 -16.01 -4.54
CA MET A 110 5.20 -14.77 -4.86
C MET A 110 4.36 -14.83 -6.15
N LYS A 111 4.64 -15.74 -7.08
CA LYS A 111 3.84 -15.84 -8.32
C LYS A 111 2.46 -16.45 -8.07
N LYS A 112 2.35 -17.35 -7.08
CA LYS A 112 1.14 -18.16 -6.89
C LYS A 112 -0.01 -17.41 -6.19
N HIS A 113 0.30 -16.57 -5.21
CA HIS A 113 -0.73 -15.91 -4.39
C HIS A 113 -1.11 -14.51 -4.89
N SER A 114 -0.26 -13.86 -5.68
CA SER A 114 -0.62 -12.58 -6.31
C SER A 114 -1.77 -12.75 -7.31
N GLU A 115 -1.78 -13.83 -8.08
CA GLU A 115 -2.88 -14.18 -8.98
C GLU A 115 -4.19 -14.50 -8.22
N GLU A 116 -4.09 -15.11 -7.05
CA GLU A 116 -5.23 -15.50 -6.22
C GLU A 116 -5.84 -14.29 -5.49
N ILE A 117 -5.00 -13.37 -5.00
CA ILE A 117 -5.43 -12.08 -4.47
C ILE A 117 -6.10 -11.25 -5.57
N LEU A 118 -5.49 -11.17 -6.76
CA LEU A 118 -6.10 -10.49 -7.91
C LEU A 118 -7.45 -11.12 -8.29
N ARG A 119 -7.59 -12.46 -8.22
CA ARG A 119 -8.87 -13.16 -8.42
C ARG A 119 -9.91 -12.84 -7.34
N ILE A 120 -9.53 -12.80 -6.06
CA ILE A 120 -10.43 -12.43 -4.94
C ILE A 120 -10.99 -11.02 -5.15
N PHE A 121 -10.21 -10.11 -5.73
CA PHE A 121 -10.63 -8.75 -6.06
C PHE A 121 -11.13 -8.57 -7.50
N GLY A 122 -11.32 -9.65 -8.27
CA GLY A 122 -11.90 -9.62 -9.62
C GLY A 122 -10.99 -9.06 -10.72
N PHE A 123 -9.70 -8.89 -10.47
CA PHE A 123 -8.71 -8.44 -11.45
C PHE A 123 -8.15 -9.62 -12.23
N GLN A 124 -8.64 -9.84 -13.45
CA GLN A 124 -7.92 -10.68 -14.41
C GLN A 124 -6.90 -9.83 -15.15
N LEU A 125 -5.61 -10.15 -15.01
CA LEU A 125 -4.51 -9.60 -15.79
C LEU A 125 -4.64 -10.03 -17.25
N LYS A 126 -5.52 -9.38 -18.00
CA LYS A 126 -5.47 -9.17 -19.45
C LYS A 126 -6.59 -8.19 -19.83
N ILE A 127 -6.16 -7.08 -20.42
CA ILE A 127 -6.91 -6.04 -21.12
C ILE A 127 -8.28 -6.54 -21.64
N ASP A 128 -9.36 -6.19 -20.95
CA ASP A 128 -10.55 -5.42 -21.42
C ASP A 128 -11.53 -5.34 -20.23
N TYR A 129 -11.95 -4.14 -19.83
CA TYR A 129 -12.61 -3.94 -18.53
C TYR A 129 -14.12 -4.18 -18.60
N ARG A 130 -14.62 -5.11 -17.78
CA ARG A 130 -15.98 -5.06 -17.24
C ARG A 130 -15.95 -5.35 -15.75
N LEU A 131 -16.47 -4.43 -14.94
CA LEU A 131 -16.68 -4.67 -13.51
C LEU A 131 -17.56 -5.92 -13.35
N ALA A 132 -17.19 -6.81 -12.43
CA ALA A 132 -18.06 -7.91 -12.04
C ALA A 132 -19.41 -7.36 -11.54
N ASP A 133 -20.50 -7.99 -11.96
CA ASP A 133 -21.86 -7.50 -11.73
C ASP A 133 -22.16 -7.27 -10.24
N GLU A 134 -21.59 -8.08 -9.36
CA GLU A 134 -21.70 -7.94 -7.91
C GLU A 134 -21.13 -6.61 -7.39
N ILE A 135 -19.98 -6.17 -7.92
CA ILE A 135 -19.35 -4.91 -7.54
C ILE A 135 -20.06 -3.72 -8.20
N SER A 136 -20.50 -3.88 -9.45
CA SER A 136 -21.30 -2.87 -10.16
C SER A 136 -22.59 -2.53 -9.39
N ASN A 137 -23.30 -3.57 -8.92
CA ASN A 137 -24.54 -3.40 -8.15
C ASN A 137 -24.30 -2.72 -6.80
N ILE A 138 -23.14 -2.94 -6.15
CA ILE A 138 -22.80 -2.28 -4.88
C ILE A 138 -22.45 -0.78 -5.10
N ILE A 139 -21.90 -0.42 -6.26
CA ILE A 139 -21.45 0.97 -6.54
C ILE A 139 -22.59 1.83 -7.09
N TYR A 140 -23.51 1.26 -7.86
CA TYR A 140 -24.55 2.00 -8.57
C TYR A 140 -25.98 1.79 -8.02
N SER A 141 -26.12 1.19 -6.84
CA SER A 141 -27.35 1.24 -6.03
C SER A 141 -27.31 2.41 -5.05
#